data_AF-A0A4R6G6D6-F1
#
_entry.id   AF-A0A4R6G6D6-F1
#
_cell.length_a   1.000
_cell.length_b   1.000
_cell.length_c   1.000
_cell.angle_alpha   90.00
_cell.angle_beta   90.00
_cell.angle_gamma   90.00
#
_symmetry.space_group_name_H-M   'P 1'
#
loop_
_entity.id
_entity.type
_entity.pdbx_description
1 polymer ?
#
loop_
_entity_poly.entity_id
_entity_poly.type
_entity_poly.pdbx_seq_one_letter_code
_entity_poly.pdbx_strand_id
1 'polypeptide(L)' 'MQIAEEFKVKNAAGKSLIMLNITKGISYLDFGMAHLPKEFQGYMVKHTDQVAEAQSDGSFKLKDTNEVFTRV' A
#
# COMPACT_ATOMS: atom_id res chain seq x y z
N MET A 1 -13.77 1.03 4.91
CA MET A 1 -12.43 0.44 4.71
C MET A 1 -11.72 0.37 6.05
N GLN A 2 -10.82 -0.57 6.23
CA GLN A 2 -9.95 -0.68 7.39
C GLN A 2 -8.52 -1.03 6.95
N ILE A 3 -7.51 -0.59 7.72
CA ILE A 3 -6.14 -1.05 7.53
C ILE A 3 -6.02 -2.39 8.26
N ALA A 4 -5.87 -3.48 7.51
CA ALA A 4 -5.63 -4.81 8.05
C ALA A 4 -4.18 -4.99 8.50
N GLU A 5 -3.24 -4.36 7.81
CA GLU A 5 -1.81 -4.46 8.11
C GLU A 5 -1.07 -3.19 7.68
N GLU A 6 -0.08 -2.77 8.48
CA GLU A 6 0.90 -1.73 8.14
C GLU A 6 2.30 -2.35 8.23
N PHE A 7 3.09 -2.25 7.16
CA PHE A 7 4.44 -2.83 7.14
C PHE A 7 5.40 -2.02 6.27
N LYS A 8 6.69 -2.14 6.56
CA LYS A 8 7.76 -1.48 5.81
C LYS A 8 8.16 -2.34 4.61
N VAL A 9 8.34 -1.70 3.47
CA VAL A 9 8.90 -2.33 2.27
C VAL A 9 10.07 -1.50 1.75
N LYS A 10 10.94 -2.14 0.96
CA LYS A 10 12.13 -1.51 0.37
C LYS A 10 12.32 -1.99 -1.07
N ASN A 11 12.75 -1.09 -1.96
CA ASN A 11 13.09 -1.43 -3.33
C ASN A 11 14.60 -1.72 -3.50
N ALA A 12 14.98 -2.17 -4.69
CA ALA A 12 16.38 -2.45 -5.04
C ALA A 12 17.30 -1.22 -4.94
N ALA A 13 16.76 -0.01 -5.13
CA ALA A 13 17.50 1.25 -4.99
C ALA A 13 17.71 1.70 -3.53
N GLY A 14 17.18 0.94 -2.57
CA GLY A 14 17.30 1.24 -1.15
C GLY A 14 16.22 2.15 -0.56
N LYS A 15 15.29 2.65 -1.39
CA LYS A 15 14.15 3.47 -0.97
C LYS A 15 13.21 2.61 -0.13
N SER A 16 12.87 3.10 1.05
CA SER A 16 11.93 2.44 1.96
C SER A 16 10.63 3.24 2.04
N LEU A 17 9.50 2.54 2.11
CA LEU A 17 8.19 3.15 2.31
C LEU A 17 7.33 2.27 3.22
N ILE A 18 6.21 2.82 3.68
CA ILE A 18 5.23 2.12 4.50
C ILE A 18 4.05 1.75 3.61
N MET A 19 3.75 0.45 3.55
CA MET A 19 2.62 -0.11 2.83
C MET A 19 1.47 -0.38 3.80
N LEU A 20 0.26 -0.07 3.38
CA LEU A 20 -0.98 -0.38 4.09
C LEU A 20 -1.77 -1.41 3.28
N ASN A 21 -2.16 -2.50 3.93
CA ASN A 21 -3.12 -3.45 3.39
C ASN A 21 -4.53 -2.99 3.77
N ILE A 22 -5.30 -2.51 2.79
CA ILE A 22 -6.66 -2.03 2.96
C ILE A 22 -7.66 -3.13 2.65
N THR A 23 -8.56 -3.39 3.59
CA THR A 23 -9.62 -4.38 3.44
C THR A 23 -11.00 -3.77 3.72
N LYS A 24 -12.05 -4.51 3.36
CA LYS A 24 -13.42 -4.17 3.76
C LYS A 24 -13.55 -4.22 5.28
N GLY A 25 -14.23 -3.22 5.84
CA GLY A 25 -14.41 -3.08 7.28
C GLY A 25 -14.80 -1.65 7.66
N ILE A 26 -15.22 -1.46 8.91
CA ILE A 26 -15.48 -0.17 9.53
C ILE A 26 -14.25 0.18 10.36
N SER A 27 -13.58 1.28 10.04
CA SER A 27 -12.45 1.76 10.82
C SER A 27 -12.48 3.28 10.93
N TYR A 28 -11.97 3.79 12.05
CA TYR A 28 -11.81 5.21 12.36
C TYR A 28 -10.47 5.76 11.85
N LEU A 29 -9.96 5.25 10.74
CA LEU A 29 -8.61 5.57 10.28
C LEU A 29 -8.60 6.84 9.43
N ASP A 30 -7.72 7.76 9.85
CA ASP A 30 -7.29 8.91 9.09
C ASP A 30 -6.37 8.40 7.96
N PHE A 31 -6.95 8.21 6.77
CA PHE A 31 -6.20 7.87 5.56
C PHE A 31 -5.29 9.02 5.10
N GLY A 32 -5.24 10.14 5.82
CA GLY A 32 -4.55 11.36 5.40
C GLY A 32 -5.15 11.91 4.11
N MET A 33 -4.30 12.46 3.24
CA MET A 33 -4.69 13.01 1.93
C MET A 33 -4.94 11.93 0.85
N ALA A 34 -5.28 10.69 1.24
CA ALA A 34 -5.49 9.62 0.28
C ALA A 34 -6.94 9.58 -0.24
N HIS A 35 -7.11 9.71 -1.56
CA HIS A 35 -8.36 9.68 -2.30
C HIS A 35 -8.58 8.30 -2.92
N LEU A 36 -8.93 7.32 -2.08
CA LEU A 36 -9.27 5.98 -2.55
C LEU A 36 -10.78 5.80 -2.72
N PRO A 37 -11.22 4.99 -3.72
CA PRO A 37 -12.61 4.59 -3.84
C PRO A 37 -13.13 4.00 -2.52
N LYS A 38 -14.39 4.29 -2.16
CA LYS A 38 -15.02 3.82 -0.91
C LYS A 38 -14.93 2.30 -0.68
N GLU A 39 -14.87 1.53 -1.76
CA GLU A 39 -14.80 0.07 -1.76
C GLU A 39 -13.41 -0.48 -2.12
N PHE A 40 -12.37 0.35 -2.10
CA PHE A 40 -11.02 -0.07 -2.39
C PHE A 40 -10.55 -1.17 -1.42
N GLN A 41 -9.93 -2.19 -2.00
CA GLN A 41 -9.28 -3.28 -1.28
C GLN A 41 -7.97 -3.58 -2.00
N GLY A 42 -6.89 -3.71 -1.24
CA GLY A 42 -5.56 -3.92 -1.78
C GLY A 42 -4.50 -3.11 -1.04
N TYR A 43 -3.35 -2.94 -1.67
CA TYR A 43 -2.19 -2.32 -1.05
C TYR A 43 -2.05 -0.87 -1.50
N MET A 44 -1.71 0.02 -0.58
CA MET A 44 -1.41 1.42 -0.85
C MET A 44 -0.18 1.88 -0.08
N VAL A 45 0.46 2.94 -0.55
CA VAL A 45 1.55 3.60 0.18
C VAL A 45 0.96 4.63 1.15
N LYS A 46 1.35 4.55 2.43
CA LYS A 46 0.85 5.40 3.51
C LYS A 46 1.01 6.89 3.16
N HIS A 47 -0.03 7.68 3.43
CA HIS A 47 -0.12 9.12 3.15
C HIS A 47 -0.01 9.52 1.67
N THR A 48 -0.28 8.60 0.75
CA THR A 48 -0.29 8.90 -0.70
C THR A 48 -1.46 8.19 -1.39
N ASP A 49 -1.71 8.59 -2.64
CA ASP A 49 -2.68 7.92 -3.53
C ASP A 49 -2.08 6.72 -4.29
N GLN A 50 -0.80 6.41 -4.05
CA GLN A 50 -0.12 5.36 -4.78
C GLN A 50 -0.59 3.98 -4.33
N VAL A 51 -1.12 3.22 -5.29
CA VAL A 51 -1.57 1.85 -5.07
C VAL A 51 -0.54 0.86 -5.56
N ALA A 52 -0.43 -0.27 -4.86
CA ALA A 52 0.48 -1.34 -5.19
C ALA A 52 -0.28 -2.61 -5.56
N GLU A 53 0.25 -3.35 -6.52
CA GLU A 53 -0.20 -4.68 -6.89
C GLU A 53 0.74 -5.72 -6.29
N ALA A 54 0.21 -6.65 -5.51
CA ALA A 54 0.98 -7.77 -5.00
C ALA A 54 1.31 -8.74 -6.15
N GLN A 55 2.58 -9.11 -6.26
CA GLN A 55 3.08 -10.06 -7.23
C GLN A 55 3.20 -11.45 -6.61
N SER A 56 3.26 -12.49 -7.45
CA SER A 56 3.31 -13.89 -7.02
C SER A 56 4.57 -14.26 -6.23
N ASP A 57 5.63 -13.46 -6.34
CA ASP A 57 6.89 -13.61 -5.63
C ASP A 57 6.89 -12.95 -4.24
N GLY A 58 5.76 -12.36 -3.82
CA GLY A 58 5.63 -11.64 -2.54
C GLY A 58 6.16 -10.21 -2.59
N SER A 59 6.54 -9.72 -3.76
CA SER A 59 6.84 -8.31 -3.98
C SER A 59 5.58 -7.49 -4.28
N PHE A 60 5.72 -6.17 -4.22
CA PHE A 60 4.65 -5.21 -4.41
C PHE A 60 5.08 -4.19 -5.46
N LYS A 61 4.35 -4.16 -6.58
CA LYS A 61 4.63 -3.25 -7.70
C LYS A 61 3.71 -2.03 -7.63
N LEU A 62 4.28 -0.83 -7.53
CA LEU A 62 3.49 0.41 -7.59
C LEU A 62 2.92 0.61 -8.99
N LYS A 63 1.62 0.93 -9.08
CA LYS A 63 0.96 1.14 -10.37
C LYS A 63 1.44 2.40 -11.08
N ASP A 64 1.70 3.47 -10.33
CA ASP A 64 2.10 4.77 -10.88
C ASP A 64 3.53 4.78 -11.43
N THR A 65 4.47 4.17 -10.71
CA THR A 65 5.91 4.27 -11.02
C THR A 65 6.51 2.98 -11.56
N ASN A 66 5.77 1.87 -11.58
CA ASN A 66 6.27 0.51 -11.85
C ASN A 66 7.42 0.06 -10.93
N GLU A 67 7.71 0.80 -9.85
CA GLU A 67 8.71 0.41 -8.87
C GLU A 67 8.26 -0.85 -8.12
N VAL A 68 9.18 -1.77 -7.90
CA VAL A 68 8.94 -3.02 -7.17
C VAL A 68 9.57 -2.93 -5.78
N PHE A 69 8.78 -3.22 -4.76
CA PHE A 69 9.16 -3.21 -3.35
C PHE A 69 8.99 -4.58 -2.73
N THR A 70 9.84 -4.94 -1.77
CA THR A 70 9.76 -6.18 -1.01
C THR A 70 9.66 -5.88 0.49
N ARG A 71 8.94 -6.70 1.24
CA ARG A 71 8.83 -6.57 2.70
C ARG A 71 10.22 -6.68 3.35
N VAL A 72 10.46 -5.83 4.36
CA VAL A 72 11.71 -5.78 5.14
C VAL A 72 11.47 -6.34 6.53
#